data_AF-A0A6N2HFA5-F1
#
_entry.id   AF-A0A6N2HFA5-F1
#
_cell.length_a   1.000
_cell.length_b   1.000
_cell.length_c   1.000
_cell.angle_alpha   90.00
_cell.angle_beta   90.00
_cell.angle_gamma   90.00
#
_symmetry.space_group_name_H-M   'P 1'
#
loop_
_entity.id
_entity.type
_entity.pdbx_description
1 polymer ?
#
loop_
_entity_poly.entity_id
_entity_poly.type
_entity_poly.pdbx_seq_one_letter_code
_entity_poly.pdbx_strand_id
1 'polypeptide(L)'
;RPLRPGAPAGGRAVRRRAGGGARPTGPGGAATARFIEESTALPPAALAALYEDSLDRWSSGGRDASRATRASASENSAIERAVGTALLRRTDELDAFRPHLRFDVKPVCAIAARAVCKRAKLTEDQYRVLLDPFAAAGVTVPRR
;
A
#
# COMPACT_ATOMS: atom_id res chain seq x y z
N ARG A 1 -65.90 -2.04 31.86
CA ARG A 1 -65.82 -0.68 32.44
C ARG A 1 -64.91 -0.77 33.66
N PRO A 2 -64.10 0.25 33.99
CA PRO A 2 -62.72 0.49 33.55
C PRO A 2 -61.71 0.30 34.71
N LEU A 3 -60.39 0.23 34.54
CA LEU A 3 -59.49 1.40 34.40
C LEU A 3 -58.06 0.93 34.04
N ARG A 4 -57.56 1.37 32.88
CA ARG A 4 -56.18 1.93 32.74
C ARG A 4 -56.21 3.34 33.39
N PRO A 5 -55.09 4.00 33.80
CA PRO A 5 -53.78 4.04 33.12
C PRO A 5 -52.55 4.21 34.07
N GLY A 6 -51.34 4.25 33.49
CA GLY A 6 -50.14 4.65 34.24
C GLY A 6 -48.83 4.51 33.49
N ALA A 7 -48.66 5.23 32.38
CA ALA A 7 -47.34 5.76 32.00
C ALA A 7 -47.39 7.26 32.34
N PRO A 8 -46.27 7.89 32.78
CA PRO A 8 -45.47 8.57 31.77
C PRO A 8 -43.95 8.66 32.06
N ALA A 9 -43.23 8.78 30.94
CA ALA A 9 -42.12 9.71 30.66
C ALA A 9 -40.93 9.85 31.63
N GLY A 10 -39.72 9.75 31.06
CA GLY A 10 -38.62 10.61 31.47
C GLY A 10 -37.23 10.09 31.14
N GLY A 11 -36.46 10.86 30.36
CA GLY A 11 -35.04 11.04 30.68
C GLY A 11 -34.00 10.41 29.74
N ARG A 12 -33.82 11.03 28.58
CA ARG A 12 -32.53 11.43 27.97
C ARG A 12 -31.22 10.74 28.42
N ALA A 13 -30.60 10.11 27.44
CA ALA A 13 -29.25 10.36 26.91
C ALA A 13 -28.05 10.50 27.87
N VAL A 14 -27.16 9.51 27.82
CA VAL A 14 -25.68 9.69 27.87
C VAL A 14 -25.07 8.61 26.94
N ARG A 15 -24.79 8.94 25.68
CA ARG A 15 -23.45 9.29 25.16
C ARG A 15 -22.31 8.32 25.52
N ARG A 16 -21.68 7.84 24.43
CA ARG A 16 -20.26 7.46 24.27
C ARG A 16 -19.83 6.11 24.87
N ARG A 17 -19.59 5.17 23.96
CA ARG A 17 -18.20 4.90 23.56
C ARG A 17 -18.16 4.57 22.07
N ALA A 18 -17.60 5.51 21.30
CA ALA A 18 -17.08 5.24 19.98
C ALA A 18 -15.95 4.22 20.16
N GLY A 19 -16.28 2.95 19.96
CA GLY A 19 -15.31 1.89 19.83
C GLY A 19 -14.90 1.78 18.38
N GLY A 20 -13.58 1.87 18.15
CA GLY A 20 -12.95 1.12 17.07
C GLY A 20 -12.79 1.89 15.77
N GLY A 21 -11.56 2.35 15.54
CA GLY A 21 -11.10 2.70 14.20
C GLY A 21 -10.65 4.14 14.08
N ALA A 22 -9.66 4.54 14.89
CA ALA A 22 -8.69 5.48 14.35
C ALA A 22 -8.12 4.83 13.07
N ARG A 23 -8.66 5.24 11.91
CA ARG A 23 -8.07 4.94 10.61
C ARG A 23 -6.59 5.31 10.72
N PRO A 24 -5.64 4.41 10.44
CA PRO A 24 -4.24 4.80 10.41
C PRO A 24 -4.11 5.91 9.36
N THR A 25 -3.80 7.12 9.81
CA THR A 25 -3.62 8.34 9.03
C THR A 25 -2.25 8.36 8.32
N GLY A 26 -1.81 7.19 7.88
CA GLY A 26 -0.65 6.94 7.02
C GLY A 26 -1.09 6.40 5.65
N PRO A 27 -0.17 6.28 4.70
CA PRO A 27 -0.47 6.14 3.27
C PRO A 27 -1.41 4.95 3.00
N GLY A 28 -2.63 5.21 2.53
CA GLY A 28 -3.49 4.20 1.92
C GLY A 28 -4.00 3.02 2.79
N GLY A 29 -3.66 2.94 4.08
CA GLY A 29 -4.06 1.87 5.00
C GLY A 29 -2.90 0.99 5.50
N ALA A 30 -3.12 0.21 6.57
CA ALA A 30 -2.09 -0.58 7.23
C ALA A 30 -1.39 -1.61 6.34
N ALA A 31 -2.11 -2.19 5.37
CA ALA A 31 -1.54 -3.15 4.42
C ALA A 31 -0.51 -2.51 3.48
N THR A 32 -0.76 -1.29 3.01
CA THR A 32 0.16 -0.54 2.15
C THR A 32 1.44 -0.19 2.90
N ALA A 33 1.33 0.23 4.17
CA ALA A 33 2.50 0.54 4.99
C ALA A 33 3.39 -0.68 5.22
N ARG A 34 2.81 -1.84 5.57
CA ARG A 34 3.55 -3.10 5.72
C ARG A 34 4.21 -3.55 4.43
N PHE A 35 3.50 -3.46 3.31
CA PHE A 35 4.07 -3.77 2.01
C PHE A 35 5.28 -2.89 1.68
N ILE A 36 5.21 -1.58 1.96
CA ILE A 36 6.34 -0.66 1.76
C ILE A 36 7.53 -1.07 2.64
N GLU A 37 7.29 -1.39 3.91
CA GLU A 37 8.32 -1.84 4.84
C GLU A 37 9.01 -3.11 4.34
N GLU A 38 8.25 -4.16 4.02
CA GLU A 38 8.79 -5.44 3.54
C GLU A 38 9.54 -5.29 2.21
N SER A 39 8.93 -4.61 1.24
CA SER A 39 9.53 -4.43 -0.09
C SER A 39 10.81 -3.60 -0.06
N THR A 40 10.88 -2.57 0.79
CA THR A 40 12.08 -1.73 0.92
C THR A 40 13.13 -2.31 1.86
N ALA A 41 12.83 -3.40 2.57
CA ALA A 41 13.77 -4.16 3.40
C ALA A 41 14.47 -5.29 2.63
N LEU A 42 14.08 -5.57 1.39
CA LEU A 42 14.70 -6.60 0.56
C LEU A 42 16.22 -6.38 0.40
N PRO A 43 17.04 -7.45 0.35
CA PRO A 43 18.47 -7.34 0.08
C PRO A 43 18.76 -6.60 -1.25
N PRO A 44 19.91 -5.91 -1.40
CA PRO A 44 20.23 -5.17 -2.61
C PRO A 44 20.16 -6.01 -3.89
N ALA A 45 20.63 -7.25 -3.84
CA ALA A 45 20.54 -8.20 -4.96
C ALA A 45 19.08 -8.53 -5.34
N ALA A 46 18.20 -8.70 -4.35
CA ALA A 46 16.79 -8.96 -4.58
C ALA A 46 16.08 -7.74 -5.17
N LEU A 47 16.42 -6.53 -4.70
CA LEU A 47 15.90 -5.28 -5.25
C LEU A 47 16.34 -5.06 -6.71
N ALA A 48 17.58 -5.39 -7.04
CA ALA A 48 18.08 -5.31 -8.41
C ALA A 48 17.36 -6.32 -9.33
N ALA A 49 17.27 -7.59 -8.93
CA ALA A 49 16.55 -8.60 -9.70
C ALA A 49 15.06 -8.25 -9.88
N LEU A 50 14.43 -7.71 -8.83
CA LEU A 50 13.05 -7.24 -8.88
C LEU A 50 12.86 -6.08 -9.84
N TYR A 51 13.81 -5.14 -9.91
CA TYR A 51 13.77 -4.03 -10.85
C TYR A 51 13.79 -4.52 -12.29
N GLU A 52 14.74 -5.41 -12.63
CA GLU A 52 14.85 -5.96 -13.99
C GLU A 52 13.59 -6.78 -14.37
N ASP A 53 13.10 -7.65 -13.48
CA ASP A 53 11.86 -8.42 -13.71
C ASP A 53 10.63 -7.50 -13.89
N SER A 54 10.60 -6.36 -13.18
CA SER A 54 9.56 -5.36 -13.33
C SER A 54 9.65 -4.61 -14.67
N LEU A 55 10.85 -4.38 -15.20
CA LEU A 55 11.05 -3.79 -16.53
C LEU A 55 10.57 -4.73 -17.64
N ASP A 56 10.89 -6.02 -17.54
CA ASP A 56 10.46 -7.01 -18.52
C ASP A 56 8.92 -7.07 -18.58
N ARG A 57 8.27 -7.11 -17.41
CA ARG A 57 6.80 -7.12 -17.30
C ARG A 57 6.15 -5.79 -17.63
N TRP A 58 6.89 -4.69 -17.62
CA TRP A 58 6.35 -3.37 -17.94
C TRP A 58 5.78 -3.33 -19.37
N SER A 59 6.47 -3.99 -20.30
CA SER A 59 6.07 -4.13 -21.71
C SER A 59 4.82 -5.00 -21.90
N SER A 60 4.56 -5.94 -20.98
CA SER A 60 3.51 -6.97 -21.07
C SER A 60 2.23 -6.62 -20.29
N GLY A 61 2.01 -5.35 -19.98
CA GLY A 61 0.79 -4.88 -19.30
C GLY A 61 1.02 -4.03 -18.04
N GLY A 62 2.27 -3.89 -17.59
CA GLY A 62 2.60 -3.07 -16.41
C GLY A 62 2.22 -1.59 -16.57
N ARG A 63 2.34 -1.03 -17.78
CA ARG A 63 1.92 0.36 -18.05
C ARG A 63 0.41 0.57 -17.87
N ASP A 64 -0.41 -0.37 -18.35
CA ASP A 64 -1.87 -0.28 -18.25
C ASP A 64 -2.34 -0.54 -16.82
N ALA A 65 -1.75 -1.51 -16.14
CA ALA A 65 -1.99 -1.77 -14.72
C ALA A 65 -1.62 -0.53 -13.87
N SER A 66 -0.46 0.08 -14.12
CA SER A 66 -0.03 1.30 -13.42
C SER A 66 -1.02 2.46 -13.62
N ARG A 67 -1.53 2.67 -14.84
CA ARG A 67 -2.57 3.68 -15.12
C ARG A 67 -3.88 3.39 -14.37
N ALA A 68 -4.26 2.13 -14.23
CA ALA A 68 -5.45 1.72 -13.48
C ALA A 68 -5.33 2.00 -11.96
N THR A 69 -4.09 2.08 -11.42
CA THR A 69 -3.84 2.44 -10.00
C THR A 69 -3.90 3.94 -9.68
N ARG A 70 -4.55 4.77 -10.49
CA ARG A 70 -4.55 6.23 -10.30
C ARG A 70 -5.10 6.60 -8.91
N ALA A 71 -4.19 7.01 -8.04
CA ALA A 71 -4.48 7.50 -6.68
C ALA A 71 -4.69 9.02 -6.71
N SER A 72 -5.23 9.58 -5.63
CA SER A 72 -5.22 11.04 -5.49
C SER A 72 -3.77 11.54 -5.43
N ALA A 73 -3.56 12.82 -5.75
CA ALA A 73 -2.23 13.43 -5.63
C ALA A 73 -1.67 13.30 -4.21
N SER A 74 -2.51 13.49 -3.18
CA SER A 74 -2.10 13.37 -1.78
C SER A 74 -1.71 11.94 -1.40
N GLU A 75 -2.46 10.94 -1.85
CA GLU A 75 -2.14 9.53 -1.62
C GLU A 75 -0.85 9.12 -2.33
N ASN A 76 -0.68 9.55 -3.59
CA ASN A 76 0.52 9.28 -4.37
C ASN A 76 1.76 9.89 -3.70
N SER A 77 1.68 11.16 -3.30
CA SER A 77 2.76 11.84 -2.58
C SER A 77 3.09 11.17 -1.24
N ALA A 78 2.09 10.68 -0.51
CA ALA A 78 2.31 9.97 0.76
C ALA A 78 3.05 8.64 0.53
N ILE A 79 2.67 7.88 -0.49
CA ILE A 79 3.34 6.62 -0.86
C ILE A 79 4.78 6.89 -1.32
N GLU A 80 4.99 7.83 -2.22
CA GLU A 80 6.32 8.17 -2.73
C GLU A 80 7.25 8.67 -1.62
N ARG A 81 6.72 9.46 -0.68
CA ARG A 81 7.47 9.92 0.49
C ARG A 81 7.83 8.77 1.41
N ALA A 82 6.90 7.85 1.67
CA ALA A 82 7.16 6.69 2.54
C ALA A 82 8.23 5.76 1.94
N VAL A 83 8.09 5.39 0.67
CA VAL A 83 9.09 4.59 -0.07
C VAL A 83 10.43 5.31 -0.12
N GLY A 84 10.44 6.59 -0.48
CA GLY A 84 11.67 7.38 -0.56
C GLY A 84 12.37 7.50 0.79
N THR A 85 11.63 7.68 1.89
CA THR A 85 12.20 7.75 3.23
C THR A 85 12.80 6.41 3.66
N ALA A 86 12.15 5.29 3.35
CA ALA A 86 12.65 3.97 3.69
C ALA A 86 13.95 3.65 2.92
N LEU A 87 13.96 3.88 1.61
CA LEU A 87 15.14 3.65 0.77
C LEU A 87 16.29 4.62 1.07
N LEU A 88 15.99 5.87 1.47
CA LEU A 88 17.01 6.86 1.83
C LEU A 88 17.91 6.36 2.97
N ARG A 89 17.35 5.66 3.95
CA ARG A 89 18.10 5.08 5.08
C ARG A 89 19.11 4.01 4.67
N ARG A 90 18.96 3.44 3.47
CA ARG A 90 19.81 2.38 2.92
C ARG A 90 20.63 2.86 1.72
N THR A 91 20.74 4.17 1.50
CA THR A 91 21.38 4.71 0.28
C THR A 91 22.80 4.18 0.11
N ASP A 92 23.62 4.24 1.16
CA ASP A 92 25.03 3.82 1.09
C ASP A 92 25.16 2.33 0.77
N GLU A 93 24.32 1.49 1.37
CA GLU A 93 24.26 0.05 1.11
C GLU A 93 23.87 -0.26 -0.35
N LEU A 94 22.83 0.41 -0.85
CA LEU A 94 22.31 0.17 -2.19
C LEU A 94 23.28 0.66 -3.27
N ASP A 95 23.87 1.85 -3.08
CA ASP A 95 24.83 2.41 -4.02
C ASP A 95 26.16 1.65 -4.01
N ALA A 96 26.56 1.07 -2.87
CA ALA A 96 27.73 0.17 -2.79
C ALA A 96 27.52 -1.12 -3.60
N PHE A 97 26.29 -1.63 -3.69
CA PHE A 97 25.98 -2.80 -4.51
C PHE A 97 25.86 -2.47 -6.01
N ARG A 98 25.10 -1.43 -6.36
CA ARG A 98 24.95 -0.93 -7.73
C ARG A 98 24.67 0.57 -7.69
N PRO A 99 25.49 1.40 -8.38
CA PRO A 99 25.24 2.83 -8.45
C PRO A 99 23.83 3.14 -8.92
N HIS A 100 23.15 4.06 -8.22
CA HIS A 100 21.80 4.53 -8.53
C HIS A 100 20.66 3.53 -8.30
N LEU A 101 20.93 2.34 -7.73
CA LEU A 101 19.91 1.33 -7.49
C LEU A 101 18.72 1.88 -6.69
N ARG A 102 18.98 2.76 -5.72
CA ARG A 102 17.93 3.45 -4.95
C ARG A 102 16.93 4.19 -5.83
N PHE A 103 17.41 4.87 -6.87
CA PHE A 103 16.58 5.66 -7.77
C PHE A 103 15.82 4.78 -8.75
N ASP A 104 16.42 3.66 -9.17
CA ASP A 104 15.81 2.67 -10.06
C ASP A 104 14.64 1.95 -9.38
N VAL A 105 14.81 1.51 -8.13
CA VAL A 105 13.81 0.69 -7.42
C VAL A 105 12.68 1.53 -6.83
N LYS A 106 12.92 2.81 -6.52
CA LYS A 106 11.92 3.72 -5.95
C LYS A 106 10.60 3.76 -6.74
N PRO A 107 10.57 4.01 -8.07
CA PRO A 107 9.33 4.02 -8.84
C PRO A 107 8.62 2.66 -8.82
N VAL A 108 9.38 1.56 -8.86
CA VAL A 108 8.82 0.19 -8.84
C VAL A 108 8.10 -0.08 -7.53
N CYS A 109 8.75 0.18 -6.39
CA CYS A 109 8.14 0.04 -5.06
C CYS A 109 6.91 0.96 -4.88
N ALA A 110 6.97 2.20 -5.40
CA ALA A 110 5.86 3.13 -5.31
C ALA A 110 4.64 2.67 -6.14
N ILE A 111 4.85 2.15 -7.35
CA ILE A 111 3.77 1.62 -8.21
C ILE A 111 3.12 0.39 -7.56
N ALA A 112 3.93 -0.53 -7.03
CA ALA A 112 3.40 -1.71 -6.35
C ALA A 112 2.63 -1.36 -5.07
N ALA A 113 3.14 -0.43 -4.26
CA ALA A 113 2.43 0.07 -3.09
C ALA A 113 1.10 0.75 -3.47
N ARG A 114 1.05 1.48 -4.59
CA ARG A 114 -0.20 2.02 -5.13
C ARG A 114 -1.17 0.92 -5.55
N ALA A 115 -0.68 -0.16 -6.16
CA ALA A 115 -1.50 -1.30 -6.52
C ALA A 115 -2.11 -1.99 -5.29
N VAL A 116 -1.36 -2.13 -4.19
CA VAL A 116 -1.89 -2.59 -2.90
C VAL A 116 -2.96 -1.63 -2.37
N CYS A 117 -2.66 -0.33 -2.33
CA CYS A 117 -3.60 0.69 -1.86
C CYS A 117 -4.90 0.74 -2.69
N LYS A 118 -4.80 0.53 -4.01
CA LYS A 118 -5.92 0.57 -4.96
C LYS A 118 -6.34 -0.82 -5.43
N ARG A 119 -6.13 -1.85 -4.60
CA ARG A 119 -6.42 -3.24 -4.95
C ARG A 119 -7.83 -3.43 -5.54
N ALA A 120 -8.82 -2.76 -4.98
CA ALA A 120 -10.22 -2.82 -5.40
C ALA A 120 -10.50 -2.26 -6.80
N LYS A 121 -9.58 -1.47 -7.38
CA LYS A 121 -9.70 -0.89 -8.72
C LYS A 121 -8.99 -1.71 -9.81
N LEU A 122 -8.24 -2.72 -9.42
CA LEU A 122 -7.46 -3.55 -10.34
C LEU A 122 -8.17 -4.87 -10.62
N THR A 123 -8.05 -5.33 -11.87
CA THR A 123 -8.32 -6.73 -12.18
C THR A 123 -7.29 -7.62 -11.50
N GLU A 124 -7.57 -8.92 -11.40
CA GLU A 124 -6.61 -9.89 -10.86
C GLU A 124 -5.30 -9.87 -11.65
N ASP A 125 -5.38 -9.88 -12.98
CA ASP A 125 -4.20 -9.91 -13.86
C ASP A 125 -3.36 -8.63 -13.73
N GLN A 126 -3.99 -7.46 -13.67
CA GLN A 126 -3.29 -6.19 -13.45
C GLN A 126 -2.59 -6.16 -12.09
N TYR A 127 -3.23 -6.74 -11.07
CA TYR A 127 -2.62 -6.82 -9.74
C TYR A 127 -1.41 -7.78 -9.75
N ARG A 128 -1.54 -8.96 -10.36
CA ARG A 128 -0.46 -9.93 -10.49
C ARG A 128 0.73 -9.39 -11.25
N VAL A 129 0.52 -8.78 -12.42
CA VAL A 129 1.61 -8.19 -13.22
C VAL A 129 2.47 -7.20 -12.41
N LEU A 130 1.86 -6.45 -11.48
CA LEU A 130 2.57 -5.48 -10.64
C LEU A 130 3.19 -6.07 -9.37
N LEU A 131 2.65 -7.18 -8.85
CA LEU A 131 3.00 -7.72 -7.53
C LEU A 131 3.72 -9.06 -7.56
N ASP A 132 3.65 -9.81 -8.66
CA ASP A 132 4.36 -11.07 -8.86
C ASP A 132 5.88 -10.93 -8.66
N PRO A 133 6.56 -9.83 -9.09
CA PRO A 133 7.99 -9.66 -8.81
C PRO A 133 8.26 -9.61 -7.30
N PHE A 134 7.38 -8.96 -6.55
CA PHE A 134 7.48 -8.81 -5.10
C PHE A 134 7.18 -10.12 -4.39
N ALA A 135 6.15 -10.85 -4.82
CA ALA A 135 5.83 -12.17 -4.30
C ALA A 135 6.97 -13.17 -4.53
N ALA A 136 7.58 -13.16 -5.72
CA ALA A 136 8.75 -13.98 -6.05
C ALA A 136 9.98 -13.61 -5.20
N ALA A 137 10.12 -12.33 -4.84
CA ALA A 137 11.16 -11.85 -3.91
C ALA A 137 10.83 -12.11 -2.43
N GLY A 138 9.70 -12.75 -2.11
CA GLY A 138 9.32 -13.12 -0.74
C GLY A 138 8.55 -12.06 0.04
N VAL A 139 8.09 -10.98 -0.61
CA VAL A 139 7.25 -9.94 0.02
C VAL A 139 5.82 -10.44 0.16
N THR A 140 5.20 -10.17 1.30
CA THR A 140 3.79 -10.51 1.54
C THR A 140 2.89 -9.61 0.71
N VAL A 141 2.21 -10.20 -0.28
CA VAL A 141 1.24 -9.49 -1.12
C VAL A 141 -0.17 -9.67 -0.55
N PRO A 142 -0.86 -8.60 -0.12
CA PRO A 142 -2.21 -8.70 0.41
C PRO A 142 -3.19 -9.25 -0.64
N ARG A 143 -3.93 -10.30 -0.27
CA ARG A 143 -5.06 -10.77 -1.07
C ARG A 143 -6.30 -9.88 -0.82
N ARG A 144 -7.22 -9.92 -1.77
CA ARG A 144 -8.46 -9.14 -1.75
C ARG A 144 -9.33 -9.47 -0.54
#